data_AF-A0A7S0J4U7-F1
#
_entry.id   AF-A0A7S0J4U7-F1
#
_cell.length_a   1.000
_cell.length_b   1.000
_cell.length_c   1.000
_cell.angle_alpha   90.00
_cell.angle_beta   90.00
_cell.angle_gamma   90.00
#
_symmetry.space_group_name_H-M   'P 1'
#
loop_
_entity.id
_entity.type
_entity.pdbx_description
1 polymer ?
#
loop_
_entity_poly.entity_id
_entity_poly.type
_entity_poly.pdbx_seq_one_letter_code
_entity_poly.pdbx_strand_id
1 'polypeptide(L)'
;SNSRNGIDVDKLDYLVRDAMASFGSANLPGFNPLRIIEACRVLLRSSGEPEVCFQMKVAMDVNQVYALRAQLHRQVYQHHTVNAAELMVTDLLEAANPQFEFKGAHNLPTKLSSAASDPESFVLLTDSIIEAVGMSLQEGAGLERAEHLLHRLRSRHFYRPVGRPFSVDMRPRCANKKCGKSTNVT
;
A
#
# COMPACT_ATOMS: atom_id res chain seq x y z
N SER A 1 -13.11 -8.05 -3.81
CA SER A 1 -11.70 -8.19 -4.24
C SER A 1 -11.62 -9.19 -5.37
N ASN A 2 -11.09 -8.80 -6.52
CA ASN A 2 -10.98 -9.65 -7.70
C ASN A 2 -9.57 -10.27 -7.79
N SER A 3 -9.43 -11.53 -7.37
CA SER A 3 -8.14 -12.24 -7.36
C SER A 3 -7.66 -12.69 -8.75
N ARG A 4 -8.53 -12.75 -9.76
CA ARG A 4 -8.19 -13.28 -11.10
C ARG A 4 -7.30 -12.34 -11.88
N ASN A 5 -7.62 -11.04 -11.88
CA ASN A 5 -6.86 -10.03 -12.61
C ASN A 5 -6.71 -8.70 -11.86
N GLY A 6 -7.26 -8.59 -10.65
CA GLY A 6 -7.16 -7.38 -9.85
C GLY A 6 -8.11 -6.26 -10.26
N ILE A 7 -8.89 -6.36 -11.34
CA ILE A 7 -9.83 -5.29 -11.72
C ILE A 7 -11.09 -5.39 -10.85
N ASP A 8 -11.19 -4.53 -9.84
CA ASP A 8 -12.34 -4.34 -8.97
C ASP A 8 -12.59 -2.86 -8.69
N VAL A 9 -13.75 -2.55 -8.13
CA VAL A 9 -14.18 -1.17 -7.85
C VAL A 9 -13.27 -0.47 -6.84
N ASP A 10 -12.68 -1.22 -5.91
CA ASP A 10 -11.66 -0.75 -4.98
C ASP A 10 -10.47 -0.15 -5.74
N LYS A 11 -9.93 -0.88 -6.74
CA LYS A 11 -8.84 -0.36 -7.60
C LYS A 11 -9.20 0.92 -8.31
N LEU A 12 -10.39 0.95 -8.90
CA LEU A 12 -10.80 2.08 -9.71
C LEU A 12 -10.96 3.34 -8.85
N ASP A 13 -11.47 3.18 -7.62
CA ASP A 13 -11.62 4.29 -6.67
C ASP A 13 -10.27 4.79 -6.17
N TYR A 14 -9.45 3.94 -5.52
CA TYR A 14 -8.24 4.43 -4.86
C TYR A 14 -7.24 5.01 -5.86
N LEU A 15 -7.14 4.46 -7.07
CA LEU A 15 -6.20 4.98 -8.07
C LEU A 15 -6.57 6.40 -8.51
N VAL A 16 -7.87 6.67 -8.68
CA VAL A 16 -8.33 8.02 -9.03
C VAL A 16 -8.17 8.96 -7.83
N ARG A 17 -8.65 8.54 -6.66
CA ARG A 17 -8.57 9.31 -5.41
C ARG A 17 -7.14 9.71 -5.09
N ASP A 18 -6.22 8.75 -5.10
CA ASP A 18 -4.83 8.97 -4.69
C ASP A 18 -4.06 9.78 -5.73
N ALA A 19 -4.30 9.56 -7.01
CA ALA A 19 -3.68 10.38 -8.06
C ALA A 19 -4.14 11.84 -7.99
N MET A 20 -5.43 12.07 -7.75
CA MET A 20 -5.95 13.44 -7.58
C MET A 20 -5.37 14.09 -6.33
N ALA A 21 -5.34 13.38 -5.20
CA ALA A 21 -4.78 13.88 -3.95
C ALA A 21 -3.27 14.12 -4.03
N SER A 22 -2.52 13.27 -4.74
CA SER A 22 -1.05 13.34 -4.78
C SER A 22 -0.51 14.28 -5.85
N PHE A 23 -1.17 14.35 -7.02
CA PHE A 23 -0.69 15.15 -8.16
C PHE A 23 -1.45 16.48 -8.35
N GLY A 24 -2.54 16.70 -7.61
CA GLY A 24 -3.28 17.97 -7.61
C GLY A 24 -3.97 18.30 -8.94
N SER A 25 -4.23 17.30 -9.79
CA SER A 25 -4.88 17.53 -11.09
C SER A 25 -6.40 17.60 -10.94
N ALA A 26 -7.02 18.59 -11.59
CA ALA A 26 -8.47 18.68 -11.73
C ALA A 26 -9.05 17.62 -12.69
N ASN A 27 -8.19 17.00 -13.52
CA ASN A 27 -8.59 16.01 -14.51
C ASN A 27 -8.33 14.58 -14.00
N LEU A 28 -9.13 13.63 -14.48
CA LEU A 28 -8.94 12.21 -14.18
C LEU A 28 -7.56 11.71 -14.68
N PRO A 29 -6.89 10.81 -13.94
CA PRO A 29 -5.53 10.36 -14.19
C PRO A 29 -5.44 9.30 -15.31
N GLY A 30 -5.93 9.64 -16.50
CA GLY A 30 -5.78 8.85 -17.72
C GLY A 30 -6.91 7.87 -18.03
N PHE A 31 -7.77 7.50 -17.08
CA PHE A 31 -8.97 6.69 -17.35
C PHE A 31 -10.20 7.20 -16.59
N ASN A 32 -11.39 6.84 -17.08
CA ASN A 32 -12.66 7.12 -16.41
C ASN A 32 -13.28 5.82 -15.85
N PRO A 33 -13.40 5.67 -14.51
CA PRO A 33 -14.00 4.50 -13.87
C PRO A 33 -15.41 4.17 -14.39
N LEU A 34 -16.27 5.18 -14.58
CA LEU A 34 -17.65 4.99 -15.01
C LEU A 34 -17.73 4.43 -16.43
N ARG A 35 -16.85 4.91 -17.32
CA ARG A 35 -16.75 4.39 -18.69
C ARG A 35 -16.40 2.89 -18.70
N ILE A 36 -15.52 2.44 -17.81
CA ILE A 36 -15.16 1.02 -17.67
C ILE A 36 -16.39 0.24 -17.16
N ILE A 37 -17.07 0.73 -16.12
CA ILE A 37 -18.23 0.08 -15.50
C ILE A 37 -19.40 -0.04 -16.51
N GLU A 38 -19.73 1.02 -17.24
CA GLU A 38 -20.80 1.02 -18.25
C GLU A 38 -20.52 0.06 -19.41
N ALA A 39 -19.23 -0.18 -19.70
CA ALA A 39 -18.76 -1.10 -20.71
C ALA A 39 -18.67 -2.57 -20.23
N CYS A 40 -19.02 -2.87 -18.98
CA CYS A 40 -19.05 -4.23 -18.44
C CYS A 40 -20.31 -4.99 -18.87
N ARG A 41 -20.17 -6.29 -19.16
CA ARG A 41 -21.26 -7.26 -19.32
C ARG A 41 -20.89 -8.57 -18.63
N VAL A 42 -21.88 -9.33 -18.20
CA VAL A 42 -21.64 -10.70 -17.71
C VAL A 42 -21.78 -11.66 -18.89
N LEU A 43 -20.74 -12.45 -19.15
CA LEU A 43 -20.72 -13.45 -20.22
C LEU A 43 -20.27 -14.80 -19.64
N LEU A 44 -20.78 -15.88 -20.22
CA LEU A 44 -20.30 -17.23 -19.93
C LEU A 44 -19.04 -17.49 -20.77
N ARG A 45 -17.93 -17.84 -20.12
CA ARG A 45 -16.71 -18.30 -20.82
C ARG A 45 -16.79 -19.78 -21.16
N SER A 46 -15.81 -20.27 -21.91
CA SER A 46 -15.60 -21.70 -22.18
C SER A 46 -15.44 -22.54 -20.90
N SER A 47 -15.12 -21.91 -19.76
CA SER A 47 -15.10 -22.54 -18.44
C SER A 47 -16.50 -22.87 -17.89
N GLY A 48 -17.58 -22.33 -18.47
CA GLY A 48 -18.95 -22.49 -17.99
C GLY A 48 -19.36 -21.51 -16.89
N GLU A 49 -18.41 -20.78 -16.29
CA GLU A 49 -18.69 -19.82 -15.23
C GLU A 49 -19.00 -18.42 -15.78
N PRO A 50 -19.97 -17.69 -15.19
CA PRO A 50 -20.26 -16.31 -15.56
C PRO A 50 -19.14 -15.37 -15.11
N GLU A 51 -18.65 -14.55 -16.04
CA GLU A 51 -17.57 -13.60 -15.78
C GLU A 51 -17.94 -12.19 -16.22
N VAL A 52 -17.51 -11.20 -15.42
CA VAL A 52 -17.49 -9.81 -15.87
C VAL A 52 -16.48 -9.66 -17.00
N CYS A 53 -16.97 -9.21 -18.15
CA CYS A 53 -16.24 -8.96 -19.37
C CYS A 53 -16.39 -7.49 -19.78
N PHE A 54 -15.36 -6.94 -20.42
CA PHE A 54 -15.32 -5.55 -20.86
C PHE A 54 -15.47 -5.48 -22.38
N GLN A 55 -16.24 -4.52 -22.88
CA GLN A 55 -16.28 -4.24 -24.32
C GLN A 55 -14.89 -3.85 -24.84
N MET A 56 -14.56 -4.26 -26.07
CA MET A 56 -13.20 -4.05 -26.60
C MET A 56 -12.78 -2.57 -26.68
N LYS A 57 -13.74 -1.66 -26.87
CA LYS A 57 -13.49 -0.21 -26.96
C LYS A 57 -12.90 0.42 -25.68
N VAL A 58 -12.93 -0.27 -24.54
CA VAL A 58 -12.34 0.20 -23.26
C VAL A 58 -11.03 -0.53 -22.90
N ALA A 59 -10.45 -1.31 -23.83
CA ALA A 59 -9.20 -2.03 -23.56
C ALA A 59 -8.06 -1.08 -23.13
N MET A 60 -7.98 0.10 -23.75
CA MET A 60 -6.97 1.12 -23.39
C MET A 60 -7.24 1.71 -22.01
N ASP A 61 -8.50 1.97 -21.65
CA ASP A 61 -8.88 2.44 -20.31
C ASP A 61 -8.46 1.41 -19.25
N VAL A 62 -8.73 0.13 -19.48
CA VAL A 62 -8.32 -0.97 -18.58
C VAL A 62 -6.79 -1.07 -18.47
N ASN A 63 -6.05 -0.92 -19.56
CA ASN A 63 -4.58 -0.89 -19.51
C ASN A 63 -4.06 0.28 -18.68
N GLN A 64 -4.70 1.44 -18.78
CA GLN A 64 -4.33 2.63 -18.04
C GLN A 64 -4.51 2.46 -16.51
N VAL A 65 -5.45 1.61 -16.05
CA VAL A 65 -5.57 1.23 -14.63
C VAL A 65 -4.25 0.64 -14.11
N TYR A 66 -3.64 -0.29 -14.85
CA TYR A 66 -2.37 -0.90 -14.44
C TYR A 66 -1.19 0.07 -14.54
N ALA A 67 -1.15 0.90 -15.59
CA ALA A 67 -0.12 1.90 -15.78
C ALA A 67 -0.12 2.92 -14.63
N LEU A 68 -1.29 3.44 -14.27
CA LEU A 68 -1.44 4.37 -13.16
C LEU A 68 -1.07 3.72 -11.83
N ARG A 69 -1.47 2.47 -11.59
CA ARG A 69 -1.06 1.73 -10.39
C ARG A 69 0.46 1.63 -10.29
N ALA A 70 1.15 1.28 -11.38
CA ALA A 70 2.60 1.19 -11.39
C ALA A 70 3.27 2.55 -11.13
N GLN A 71 2.71 3.63 -11.68
CA GLN A 71 3.19 4.98 -11.44
C GLN A 71 3.03 5.40 -9.97
N LEU A 72 1.82 5.27 -9.39
CA LEU A 72 1.54 5.61 -8.00
C LEU A 72 2.40 4.80 -7.03
N HIS A 73 2.57 3.50 -7.29
CA HIS A 73 3.49 2.68 -6.48
C HIS A 73 4.91 3.24 -6.48
N ARG A 74 5.46 3.62 -7.64
CA ARG A 74 6.85 4.09 -7.75
C ARG A 74 7.05 5.49 -7.18
N GLN A 75 6.07 6.37 -7.34
CA GLN A 75 6.22 7.80 -7.06
C GLN A 75 5.66 8.20 -5.69
N VAL A 76 4.62 7.51 -5.21
CA VAL A 76 3.87 7.89 -4.00
C VAL A 76 4.02 6.81 -2.93
N TYR A 77 3.45 5.61 -3.13
CA TYR A 77 3.33 4.60 -2.07
C TYR A 77 4.68 3.98 -1.65
N GLN A 78 5.67 3.95 -2.53
CA GLN A 78 7.02 3.46 -2.23
C GLN A 78 8.06 4.58 -2.33
N HIS A 79 7.63 5.82 -2.10
CA HIS A 79 8.57 6.92 -2.05
C HIS A 79 9.56 6.69 -0.91
N HIS A 80 10.85 6.70 -1.21
CA HIS A 80 11.91 6.35 -0.25
C HIS A 80 11.84 7.08 1.11
N THR A 81 11.43 8.35 1.13
CA THR A 81 11.22 9.10 2.38
C THR A 81 10.00 8.60 3.17
N VAL A 82 8.93 8.20 2.48
CA VAL A 82 7.74 7.61 3.11
C VAL A 82 8.12 6.28 3.75
N ASN A 83 8.79 5.40 3.02
CA ASN A 83 9.27 4.12 3.55
C ASN A 83 10.19 4.31 4.78
N ALA A 84 11.07 5.33 4.76
CA ALA A 84 11.92 5.64 5.91
C ALA A 84 11.11 6.11 7.13
N ALA A 85 10.05 6.90 6.91
CA ALA A 85 9.15 7.33 7.98
C ALA A 85 8.31 6.16 8.51
N GLU A 86 7.77 5.30 7.65
CA GLU A 86 7.01 4.09 8.03
C GLU A 86 7.84 3.14 8.91
N LEU A 87 9.10 2.92 8.56
CA LEU A 87 10.03 2.12 9.37
C LEU A 87 10.25 2.77 10.75
N MET A 88 10.43 4.09 10.81
CA MET A 88 10.57 4.78 12.09
C MET A 88 9.30 4.73 12.94
N VAL A 89 8.12 4.83 12.34
CA VAL A 89 6.84 4.67 13.05
C VAL A 89 6.70 3.24 13.58
N THR A 90 7.09 2.24 12.81
CA THR A 90 7.09 0.84 13.26
C THR A 90 8.02 0.65 14.46
N ASP A 91 9.27 1.11 14.37
CA ASP A 91 10.24 1.04 15.47
C ASP A 91 9.76 1.82 16.71
N LEU A 92 9.07 2.95 16.51
CA LEU A 92 8.48 3.76 17.56
C LEU A 92 7.41 2.97 18.32
N LEU A 93 6.46 2.37 17.59
CA LEU A 93 5.36 1.60 18.18
C LEU A 93 5.87 0.32 18.86
N GLU A 94 6.87 -0.35 18.26
CA GLU A 94 7.53 -1.51 18.86
C GLU A 94 8.25 -1.15 20.16
N ALA A 95 8.99 -0.02 20.16
CA ALA A 95 9.68 0.47 21.36
C ALA A 95 8.70 0.90 22.45
N ALA A 96 7.51 1.39 22.10
CA ALA A 96 6.48 1.79 23.06
C ALA A 96 5.71 0.60 23.67
N ASN A 97 5.46 -0.44 22.89
CA ASN A 97 4.59 -1.56 23.25
C ASN A 97 4.88 -2.25 24.62
N PRO A 98 6.11 -2.34 25.14
CA PRO A 98 6.37 -2.96 26.44
C PRO A 98 5.72 -2.23 27.62
N GLN A 99 5.63 -0.89 27.55
CA GLN A 99 5.26 -0.01 28.67
C GLN A 99 4.07 0.90 28.37
N PHE A 100 3.68 1.03 27.10
CA PHE A 100 2.51 1.79 26.69
C PHE A 100 1.28 0.87 26.60
N GLU A 101 0.24 1.25 27.33
CA GLU A 101 -1.08 0.62 27.27
C GLU A 101 -2.13 1.70 27.01
N PHE A 102 -3.13 1.36 26.21
CA PHE A 102 -4.31 2.19 25.99
C PHE A 102 -5.55 1.49 26.57
N LYS A 103 -6.64 2.22 26.74
CA LYS A 103 -7.92 1.64 27.17
C LYS A 103 -8.57 0.94 25.99
N GLY A 104 -8.48 -0.39 25.96
CA GLY A 104 -9.09 -1.25 24.96
C GLY A 104 -10.50 -1.71 25.35
N ALA A 105 -10.83 -2.96 25.02
CA ALA A 105 -12.11 -3.58 25.35
C ALA A 105 -12.46 -3.44 26.82
N HIS A 106 -13.73 -3.11 27.08
CA HIS A 106 -14.26 -2.95 28.43
C HIS A 106 -13.45 -1.95 29.29
N ASN A 107 -12.75 -1.01 28.65
CA ASN A 107 -11.83 -0.05 29.27
C ASN A 107 -10.62 -0.70 29.99
N LEU A 108 -10.24 -1.91 29.61
CA LEU A 108 -9.09 -2.61 30.18
C LEU A 108 -7.78 -2.11 29.56
N PRO A 109 -6.70 -2.02 30.35
CA PRO A 109 -5.37 -1.73 29.80
C PRO A 109 -4.97 -2.78 28.78
N THR A 110 -4.64 -2.32 27.57
CA THR A 110 -4.38 -3.16 26.41
C THR A 110 -3.09 -2.70 25.73
N LYS A 111 -2.21 -3.64 25.39
CA LYS A 111 -0.99 -3.38 24.61
C LYS A 111 -1.32 -3.24 23.14
N LEU A 112 -0.49 -2.49 22.42
CA LEU A 112 -0.63 -2.29 20.96
C LEU A 112 -0.64 -3.64 20.23
N SER A 113 0.28 -4.54 20.57
CA SER A 113 0.41 -5.84 19.91
C SER A 113 -0.75 -6.80 20.18
N SER A 114 -1.43 -6.68 21.32
CA SER A 114 -2.57 -7.56 21.66
C SER A 114 -3.88 -7.11 21.03
N ALA A 115 -4.01 -5.81 20.73
CA ALA A 115 -5.25 -5.23 20.21
C ALA A 115 -5.71 -5.86 18.88
N ALA A 116 -4.79 -6.35 18.04
CA ALA A 116 -5.13 -7.02 16.78
C ALA A 116 -5.95 -8.32 16.95
N SER A 117 -5.94 -8.92 18.15
CA SER A 117 -6.70 -10.14 18.45
C SER A 117 -8.09 -9.87 19.01
N ASP A 118 -8.42 -8.62 19.30
CA ASP A 118 -9.68 -8.22 19.91
C ASP A 118 -10.34 -7.08 19.13
N PRO A 119 -11.49 -7.31 18.47
CA PRO A 119 -12.14 -6.29 17.64
C PRO A 119 -12.50 -5.00 18.38
N GLU A 120 -12.90 -5.06 19.65
CA GLU A 120 -13.29 -3.87 20.43
C GLU A 120 -12.08 -2.99 20.74
N SER A 121 -10.92 -3.57 21.02
CA SER A 121 -9.65 -2.86 21.15
C SER A 121 -9.10 -2.38 19.81
N PHE A 122 -9.22 -3.20 18.75
CA PHE A 122 -8.65 -2.90 17.43
C PHE A 122 -9.26 -1.64 16.82
N VAL A 123 -10.57 -1.43 16.95
CA VAL A 123 -11.23 -0.24 16.37
C VAL A 123 -10.80 1.08 17.01
N LEU A 124 -10.19 1.03 18.21
CA LEU A 124 -9.67 2.20 18.91
C LEU A 124 -8.25 2.57 18.43
N LEU A 125 -7.55 1.64 17.77
CA LEU A 125 -6.25 1.91 17.17
C LEU A 125 -6.42 2.72 15.88
N THR A 126 -6.14 4.00 16.00
CA THR A 126 -6.12 4.97 14.90
C THR A 126 -4.77 5.68 14.88
N ASP A 127 -4.53 6.52 13.87
CA ASP A 127 -3.30 7.30 13.76
C ASP A 127 -3.00 8.16 15.01
N SER A 128 -4.05 8.52 15.77
CA SER A 128 -3.94 9.24 17.06
C SER A 128 -3.09 8.53 18.12
N ILE A 129 -2.77 7.25 17.91
CA ILE A 129 -1.93 6.47 18.82
C ILE A 129 -0.50 7.04 18.92
N ILE A 130 0.00 7.69 17.87
CA ILE A 130 1.31 8.32 17.89
C ILE A 130 1.31 9.51 18.86
N GLU A 131 0.25 10.32 18.85
CA GLU A 131 0.05 11.40 19.81
C GLU A 131 -0.16 10.84 21.23
N ALA A 132 -0.92 9.76 21.38
CA ALA A 132 -1.13 9.11 22.66
C ALA A 132 0.18 8.61 23.29
N VAL A 133 1.00 7.90 22.52
CA VAL A 133 2.36 7.51 22.94
C VAL A 133 3.17 8.74 23.34
N GLY A 134 3.11 9.81 22.54
CA GLY A 134 3.80 11.06 22.82
C GLY A 134 3.37 11.74 24.14
N MET A 135 2.10 11.65 24.52
CA MET A 135 1.59 12.18 25.80
C MET A 135 2.00 11.32 27.00
N SER A 136 2.35 10.05 26.78
CA SER A 136 2.80 9.11 27.83
C SER A 136 4.31 9.15 28.08
N LEU A 137 5.07 9.98 27.36
CA LEU A 137 6.52 10.14 27.54
C LEU A 137 6.80 11.00 28.78
N GLN A 138 6.85 10.36 29.95
CA GLN A 138 7.26 10.97 31.22
C GLN A 138 8.64 10.43 31.65
N GLU A 139 9.41 11.22 32.40
CA GLU A 139 10.70 10.76 32.95
C GLU A 139 10.50 9.49 33.80
N GLY A 140 11.31 8.46 33.54
CA GLY A 140 11.21 7.17 34.24
C GLY A 140 10.11 6.23 33.73
N ALA A 141 9.38 6.59 32.66
CA ALA A 141 8.41 5.70 32.02
C ALA A 141 9.06 4.51 31.28
N GLY A 142 10.38 4.59 31.02
CA GLY A 142 11.16 3.60 30.26
C GLY A 142 11.00 3.65 28.74
N LEU A 143 10.34 4.72 28.25
CA LEU A 143 9.99 4.96 26.85
C LEU A 143 11.05 5.77 26.11
N GLU A 144 12.31 5.82 26.58
CA GLU A 144 13.34 6.74 26.07
C GLU A 144 13.65 6.49 24.58
N ARG A 145 13.60 5.22 24.14
CA ARG A 145 13.77 4.87 22.73
C ARG A 145 12.61 5.38 21.87
N ALA A 146 11.38 5.24 22.36
CA ALA A 146 10.20 5.73 21.66
C ALA A 146 10.22 7.27 21.58
N GLU A 147 10.55 7.95 22.68
CA GLU A 147 10.73 9.40 22.72
C GLU A 147 11.75 9.90 21.69
N HIS A 148 12.93 9.29 21.66
CA HIS A 148 13.98 9.65 20.71
C HIS A 148 13.54 9.47 19.25
N LEU A 149 12.83 8.36 18.93
CA LEU A 149 12.30 8.11 17.59
C LEU A 149 11.22 9.12 17.20
N LEU A 150 10.30 9.44 18.12
CA LEU A 150 9.23 10.43 17.90
C LEU A 150 9.82 11.83 17.69
N HIS A 151 10.81 12.23 18.49
CA HIS A 151 11.51 13.49 18.32
C HIS A 151 12.18 13.57 16.94
N ARG A 152 12.88 12.52 16.52
CA ARG A 152 13.50 12.46 15.18
C ARG A 152 12.47 12.52 14.06
N LEU A 153 11.33 11.83 14.21
CA LEU A 153 10.25 11.84 13.22
C LEU A 153 9.68 13.27 13.06
N ARG A 154 9.38 13.95 14.17
CA ARG A 154 8.86 15.33 14.19
C ARG A 154 9.85 16.37 13.64
N SER A 155 11.13 16.19 13.93
CA SER A 155 12.22 17.04 13.41
C SER A 155 12.68 16.67 12.00
N ARG A 156 11.99 15.71 11.32
CA ARG A 156 12.32 15.21 9.98
C ARG A 156 13.74 14.62 9.87
N HIS A 157 14.32 14.15 10.97
CA HIS A 157 15.58 13.42 10.98
C HIS A 157 15.34 11.93 10.68
N PHE A 158 14.90 11.63 9.46
CA PHE A 158 14.57 10.29 9.00
C PHE A 158 15.78 9.35 8.92
N TYR A 159 15.53 8.04 8.78
CA TYR A 159 16.59 7.09 8.42
C TYR A 159 17.21 7.44 7.06
N ARG A 160 18.53 7.28 6.96
CA ARG A 160 19.27 7.56 5.73
C ARG A 160 19.27 6.32 4.83
N PRO A 161 18.96 6.46 3.53
CA PRO A 161 19.12 5.37 2.59
C PRO A 161 20.60 5.05 2.43
N VAL A 162 20.99 3.79 2.64
CA VAL A 162 22.37 3.30 2.50
C VAL A 162 22.65 2.64 1.15
N GLY A 163 21.61 2.44 0.33
CA GLY A 163 21.72 1.90 -1.01
C GLY A 163 20.35 1.59 -1.62
N ARG A 164 20.33 1.21 -2.90
CA ARG A 164 19.17 0.56 -3.53
C ARG A 164 19.61 -0.81 -4.04
N PRO A 165 18.92 -1.90 -3.71
CA PRO A 165 19.15 -3.16 -4.39
C PRO A 165 18.77 -2.98 -5.87
N PHE A 166 19.68 -3.30 -6.77
CA PHE A 166 19.37 -3.43 -8.19
C PHE A 166 19.26 -4.91 -8.51
N SER A 167 18.11 -5.31 -9.06
CA SER A 167 17.98 -6.62 -9.69
C SER A 167 18.63 -6.50 -11.06
N VAL A 168 19.78 -7.15 -11.24
CA VAL A 168 20.24 -7.47 -12.59
C VAL A 168 19.33 -8.59 -13.05
N ASP A 169 18.57 -8.38 -14.13
CA ASP A 169 17.91 -9.49 -14.82
C ASP A 169 19.01 -10.50 -15.19
N MET A 170 19.08 -11.59 -14.44
CA MET A 170 19.78 -12.77 -14.88
C MET A 170 19.07 -13.15 -16.17
N ARG A 171 19.73 -12.90 -17.32
CA ARG A 171 19.27 -13.33 -18.66
C ARG A 171 18.60 -14.69 -18.49
N PRO A 172 17.40 -14.93 -19.06
CA PRO A 172 16.63 -16.12 -18.76
C PRO A 172 17.57 -17.33 -18.81
N ARG A 173 17.70 -18.05 -17.68
CA ARG A 173 18.39 -19.35 -17.65
C ARG A 173 17.54 -20.28 -18.49
N CYS A 174 17.70 -20.21 -19.81
CA CYS A 174 17.05 -21.11 -20.70
C CYS A 174 17.71 -22.47 -20.46
N ALA A 175 16.98 -23.39 -19.81
CA ALA A 175 17.40 -24.77 -19.68
C ALA A 175 17.48 -25.48 -21.05
N ASN A 176 16.98 -24.84 -22.12
CA ASN A 176 16.87 -25.41 -23.45
C ASN A 176 17.82 -24.69 -24.42
N LYS A 177 18.71 -25.42 -25.08
CA LYS A 177 19.75 -24.91 -26.03
C LYS A 177 19.19 -24.24 -27.31
N LYS A 178 17.91 -23.87 -27.36
CA LYS A 178 17.21 -23.35 -28.57
C LYS A 178 16.58 -21.96 -28.41
N CYS A 179 16.73 -21.28 -27.27
CA CYS A 179 16.30 -19.89 -27.15
C CYS A 179 17.24 -18.98 -27.96
N GLY A 180 16.66 -18.14 -28.83
CA GLY A 180 17.40 -17.18 -29.66
C GLY A 180 17.38 -17.44 -31.17
N LYS A 181 16.55 -18.35 -31.69
CA LYS A 181 16.32 -18.42 -33.14
C LYS A 181 15.28 -17.38 -33.55
N SER A 182 15.76 -16.37 -34.26
CA SER A 182 15.03 -15.33 -35.00
C SER A 182 13.58 -15.69 -35.32
N THR A 183 12.63 -14.91 -34.81
CA THR A 183 11.32 -14.77 -35.44
C THR A 183 11.51 -13.95 -36.71
N ASN A 184 11.45 -14.62 -37.87
CA ASN A 184 11.22 -13.91 -39.12
C ASN A 184 9.82 -13.34 -39.06
N VAL A 185 9.73 -12.02 -39.14
CA VAL A 185 8.47 -11.30 -39.38
C VAL A 185 8.32 -11.25 -40.89
N THR A 186 7.31 -11.94 -41.41
CA THR A 186 6.68 -11.61 -42.70
C THR A 186 5.43 -10.81 -42.41
#